data_AF-A0A1V5NAQ9-F1
#
_entry.id   AF-A0A1V5NAQ9-F1
#
_cell.length_a   1.000
_cell.length_b   1.000
_cell.length_c   1.000
_cell.angle_alpha   90.00
_cell.angle_beta   90.00
_cell.angle_gamma   90.00
#
_symmetry.space_group_name_H-M   'P 1'
#
loop_
_entity.id
_entity.type
_entity.pdbx_description
1 polymer ?
#
loop_
_entity_poly.entity_id
_entity_poly.type
_entity_poly.pdbx_seq_one_letter_code
_entity_poly.pdbx_strand_id
1 'polypeptide(L)'
;MKSEAVIKLYNESSGKPYRGEIVRFETKIFGKTLDFSINVTGQEATLSDIVPAARKISDKIICAIMQGLNEDGINVPCRKGCCSCCSSLIPMPIPEVFRMREELLSMPNKSSNRILRRSINSAVRILKKTNRSEYLKDFSKPGKNSLNDLNKWYGELHEVCPLLSGGVCMLYEQRPIACREHIVTGTAEMCRQDKLSKPNVVPVRVSMVETLGEMASQIEGTEVEAIILPFTQAWVQDNLWRAERKWPAMEMVGIFTDILKRKANTANPQPQLVNSYA
;
A
#
# COMPACT_ATOMS: atom_id res chain seq x y z
N MET A 1 8.12 20.09 -18.04
CA MET A 1 6.97 20.60 -17.26
C MET A 1 6.51 19.50 -16.32
N LYS A 2 6.58 19.68 -14.99
CA LYS A 2 5.91 18.75 -14.07
C LYS A 2 4.41 18.98 -14.24
N SER A 3 3.70 17.99 -14.77
CA SER A 3 2.23 18.02 -14.83
C SER A 3 1.70 18.32 -13.42
N GLU A 4 0.86 19.34 -13.26
CA GLU A 4 0.19 19.56 -11.98
C GLU A 4 -0.69 18.34 -11.69
N ALA A 5 -0.52 17.72 -10.52
CA ALA A 5 -1.30 16.54 -10.18
C ALA A 5 -2.81 16.85 -10.22
N VAL A 6 -3.55 16.03 -10.96
CA VAL A 6 -4.98 16.17 -11.25
C VAL A 6 -5.83 15.99 -9.98
N ILE A 7 -5.36 15.13 -9.08
CA ILE A 7 -6.05 14.81 -7.82
C ILE A 7 -5.08 15.06 -6.66
N LYS A 8 -5.50 15.87 -5.69
CA LYS A 8 -4.68 16.20 -4.51
C LYS A 8 -5.53 16.18 -3.26
N LEU A 9 -5.05 15.55 -2.19
CA LEU A 9 -5.60 15.79 -0.86
C LEU A 9 -5.35 17.26 -0.49
N TYR A 10 -6.43 17.98 -0.25
CA TYR A 10 -6.47 19.40 0.09
C TYR A 10 -6.47 19.59 1.60
N ASN A 11 -5.79 20.65 2.06
CA ASN A 11 -5.81 21.08 3.45
C ASN A 11 -6.31 22.52 3.50
N GLU A 12 -7.51 22.72 4.04
CA GLU A 12 -8.18 24.03 4.16
C GLU A 12 -7.36 25.01 5.00
N SER A 13 -6.55 24.53 5.97
CA SER A 13 -5.68 25.37 6.81
C SER A 13 -4.61 26.12 6.02
N SER A 14 -4.40 25.79 4.75
CA SER A 14 -3.41 26.46 3.91
C SER A 14 -3.82 27.87 3.48
N GLY A 15 -5.11 28.24 3.58
CA GLY A 15 -5.63 29.57 3.22
C GLY A 15 -5.38 29.98 1.76
N LYS A 16 -4.89 29.05 0.92
CA LYS A 16 -4.56 29.34 -0.48
C LYS A 16 -5.77 29.10 -1.38
N PRO A 17 -6.04 30.00 -2.33
CA PRO A 17 -7.06 29.77 -3.34
C PRO A 17 -6.75 28.48 -4.10
N TYR A 18 -7.75 27.62 -4.25
CA TYR A 18 -7.65 26.39 -5.03
C TYR A 18 -8.43 26.53 -6.34
N ARG A 19 -7.97 25.85 -7.39
CA ARG A 19 -8.76 25.61 -8.62
C ARG A 19 -9.29 24.18 -8.56
N GLY A 20 -10.45 23.92 -9.16
CA GLY A 20 -11.05 22.59 -9.23
C GLY A 20 -12.25 22.38 -8.30
N GLU A 21 -12.74 21.14 -8.28
CA GLU A 21 -13.85 20.69 -7.46
C GLU A 21 -13.34 19.99 -6.19
N ILE A 22 -13.94 20.28 -5.04
CA ILE A 22 -13.59 19.62 -3.78
C ILE A 22 -14.65 18.58 -3.43
N VAL A 23 -14.20 17.33 -3.30
CA VAL A 23 -14.97 16.26 -2.69
C VAL A 23 -14.61 16.18 -1.21
N ARG A 24 -15.57 16.53 -0.34
CA ARG A 24 -15.42 16.43 1.12
C ARG A 24 -16.09 15.17 1.65
N PHE A 25 -15.45 14.53 2.61
CA PHE A 25 -16.05 13.42 3.33
C PHE A 25 -15.41 13.24 4.70
N GLU A 26 -16.20 12.68 5.61
CA GLU A 26 -15.80 12.35 6.96
C GLU A 26 -15.91 10.83 7.14
N THR A 27 -15.07 10.28 8.01
CA THR A 27 -15.14 8.86 8.36
C THR A 27 -14.65 8.62 9.79
N LYS A 28 -15.30 7.70 10.49
CA LYS A 28 -14.96 7.36 11.88
C LYS A 28 -13.97 6.20 11.88
N ILE A 29 -12.79 6.43 12.43
CA ILE A 29 -11.67 5.49 12.47
C ILE A 29 -11.12 5.47 13.89
N PHE A 30 -11.14 4.30 14.55
CA PHE A 30 -10.72 4.13 15.95
C PHE A 30 -11.41 5.12 16.92
N GLY A 31 -12.72 5.28 16.76
CA GLY A 31 -13.50 6.19 17.60
C GLY A 31 -13.33 7.68 17.29
N LYS A 32 -12.33 8.07 16.49
CA LYS A 32 -12.05 9.45 16.06
C LYS A 32 -12.67 9.71 14.69
N THR A 33 -13.34 10.86 14.53
CA THR A 33 -13.79 11.33 13.22
C THR A 33 -12.62 11.96 12.49
N LEU A 34 -12.37 11.53 11.26
CA LEU A 34 -11.31 12.06 10.39
C LEU A 34 -11.93 12.70 9.16
N ASP A 35 -11.53 13.95 8.91
CA ASP A 35 -12.02 14.74 7.78
C ASP A 35 -11.01 14.77 6.64
N PHE A 36 -11.55 14.58 5.43
CA PHE A 36 -10.80 14.53 4.21
C PHE A 36 -11.42 15.45 3.15
N SER A 37 -10.56 16.06 2.37
CA SER A 37 -10.95 16.90 1.25
C SER A 37 -10.04 16.57 0.08
N ILE A 38 -10.61 16.11 -1.03
CA ILE A 38 -9.86 15.81 -2.26
C ILE A 38 -10.21 16.91 -3.27
N ASN A 39 -9.20 17.65 -3.72
CA ASN A 39 -9.34 18.61 -4.80
C ASN A 39 -9.03 17.94 -6.13
N VAL A 40 -9.95 18.10 -7.09
CA VAL A 40 -9.91 17.55 -8.45
C VAL A 40 -9.78 18.73 -9.43
N THR A 41 -8.63 18.85 -10.08
CA THR A 41 -8.30 20.00 -10.93
C THR A 41 -8.44 19.75 -12.43
N GLY A 42 -8.58 18.49 -12.85
CA GLY A 42 -8.67 18.11 -14.26
C GLY A 42 -9.88 17.22 -14.53
N GLN A 43 -10.31 17.18 -15.80
CA GLN A 43 -11.49 16.39 -16.22
C GLN A 43 -11.20 14.90 -16.24
N GLU A 44 -9.98 14.52 -16.63
CA GLU A 44 -9.55 13.13 -16.78
C GLU A 44 -8.34 12.82 -15.92
N ALA A 45 -8.27 11.60 -15.39
CA ALA A 45 -7.19 11.10 -14.56
C ALA A 45 -6.81 9.67 -14.97
N THR A 46 -5.53 9.31 -14.82
CA THR A 46 -5.09 7.91 -14.88
C THR A 46 -5.29 7.25 -13.50
N LEU A 47 -5.23 5.91 -13.43
CA LEU A 47 -5.30 5.23 -12.13
C LEU A 47 -4.18 5.65 -11.17
N SER A 48 -2.99 6.02 -11.66
CA SER A 48 -1.89 6.48 -10.80
C SER A 48 -2.15 7.82 -10.13
N ASP A 49 -3.05 8.65 -10.67
CA ASP A 49 -3.30 10.01 -10.20
C ASP A 49 -3.91 10.07 -8.79
N ILE A 50 -4.73 9.10 -8.39
CA ILE A 50 -5.35 9.04 -7.06
C ILE A 50 -4.34 8.65 -5.96
N VAL A 51 -3.25 7.96 -6.30
CA VAL A 51 -2.33 7.32 -5.34
C VAL A 51 -1.72 8.29 -4.32
N PRO A 52 -1.26 9.51 -4.68
CA PRO A 52 -0.72 10.44 -3.68
C PRO A 52 -1.77 10.90 -2.67
N ALA A 53 -3.03 11.05 -3.10
CA ALA A 53 -4.13 11.36 -2.18
C ALA A 53 -4.39 10.16 -1.24
N ALA A 54 -4.46 8.95 -1.80
CA ALA A 54 -4.61 7.70 -1.03
C ALA A 54 -3.50 7.51 0.01
N ARG A 55 -2.23 7.76 -0.35
CA ARG A 55 -1.10 7.69 0.59
C ARG A 55 -1.22 8.69 1.74
N LYS A 56 -1.62 9.93 1.45
CA LYS A 56 -1.85 10.94 2.50
C LYS A 56 -3.02 10.60 3.40
N ILE A 57 -4.08 10.00 2.86
CA ILE A 57 -5.21 9.48 3.64
C ILE A 57 -4.73 8.35 4.55
N SER A 58 -3.97 7.39 4.01
CA SER A 58 -3.35 6.32 4.79
C SER A 58 -2.45 6.87 5.90
N ASP A 59 -1.60 7.86 5.61
CA ASP A 59 -0.75 8.50 6.62
C ASP A 59 -1.59 9.15 7.74
N LYS A 60 -2.69 9.86 7.42
CA LYS A 60 -3.62 10.42 8.42
C LYS A 60 -4.27 9.33 9.28
N ILE A 61 -4.73 8.24 8.65
CA ILE A 61 -5.33 7.09 9.34
C ILE A 61 -4.32 6.46 10.30
N ILE A 62 -3.10 6.20 9.83
CA ILE A 62 -2.03 5.63 10.63
C ILE A 62 -1.63 6.55 11.79
N CYS A 63 -1.54 7.85 11.57
CA CYS A 63 -1.29 8.81 12.65
C CYS A 63 -2.36 8.72 13.75
N ALA A 64 -3.65 8.63 13.38
CA ALA A 64 -4.73 8.49 14.36
C ALA A 64 -4.64 7.15 15.14
N ILE A 65 -4.29 6.06 14.46
CA ILE A 65 -4.06 4.74 15.07
C ILE A 65 -2.90 4.81 16.06
N MET A 66 -1.74 5.34 15.63
CA MET A 66 -0.56 5.46 16.48
C MET A 66 -0.81 6.34 17.70
N GLN A 67 -1.59 7.41 17.55
CA GLN A 67 -1.98 8.26 18.66
C GLN A 67 -2.85 7.49 19.66
N GLY A 68 -3.86 6.73 19.19
CA GLY A 68 -4.70 5.91 20.06
C GLY A 68 -3.90 4.84 20.82
N LEU A 69 -3.01 4.12 20.12
CA LEU A 69 -2.12 3.14 20.75
C LEU A 69 -1.23 3.77 21.83
N ASN A 70 -0.70 4.98 21.57
CA ASN A 70 0.11 5.69 22.55
C ASN A 70 -0.72 6.19 23.76
N GLU A 71 -1.95 6.65 23.54
CA GLU A 71 -2.92 6.98 24.60
C GLU A 71 -3.23 5.75 25.48
N ASP A 72 -3.27 4.56 24.88
CA ASP A 72 -3.45 3.27 25.57
C ASP A 72 -2.15 2.71 26.18
N GLY A 73 -1.02 3.42 26.09
CA GLY A 73 0.29 2.98 26.61
C GLY A 73 0.94 1.83 25.83
N ILE A 74 0.46 1.55 24.61
CA ILE A 74 0.95 0.47 23.75
C ILE A 74 2.13 0.96 22.93
N ASN A 75 3.30 0.35 23.14
CA ASN A 75 4.53 0.71 22.41
C ASN A 75 4.51 0.25 20.95
N VAL A 76 4.91 1.15 20.04
CA VAL A 76 5.08 0.90 18.60
C VAL A 76 6.55 1.11 18.22
N PRO A 77 7.32 0.05 17.88
CA PRO A 77 8.75 0.18 17.57
C PRO A 77 9.01 0.66 16.12
N CYS A 78 8.00 0.67 15.25
CA CYS A 78 8.14 1.05 13.84
C CYS A 78 8.60 2.50 13.67
N ARG A 79 9.70 2.70 12.94
CA ARG A 79 10.26 4.03 12.61
C ARG A 79 11.07 3.98 11.32
N LYS A 80 11.43 5.15 10.78
CA LYS A 80 12.38 5.24 9.66
C LYS A 80 13.69 4.54 10.01
N GLY A 81 14.18 3.69 9.11
CA GLY A 81 15.34 2.83 9.34
C GLY A 81 15.03 1.47 9.98
N CYS A 82 13.78 1.20 10.41
CA CYS A 82 13.34 -0.16 10.68
C CYS A 82 13.11 -0.88 9.33
N CYS A 83 13.80 -2.01 9.13
CA CYS A 83 13.73 -2.78 7.89
C CYS A 83 13.40 -4.26 8.09
N SER A 84 12.91 -4.65 9.28
CA SER A 84 12.54 -6.04 9.56
C SER A 84 11.46 -6.58 8.62
N CYS A 85 10.46 -5.77 8.26
CA CYS A 85 9.42 -6.13 7.31
C CYS A 85 9.88 -6.03 5.84
N CYS A 86 11.12 -5.58 5.56
CA CYS A 86 11.66 -5.51 4.19
C CYS A 86 12.03 -6.88 3.62
N SER A 87 11.60 -7.98 4.22
CA SER A 87 11.60 -9.33 3.65
C SER A 87 10.20 -9.93 3.54
N SER A 88 9.16 -9.16 3.87
CA SER A 88 7.76 -9.58 3.77
C SER A 88 7.24 -9.45 2.34
N LEU A 89 6.16 -10.17 2.05
CA LEU A 89 5.40 -10.01 0.82
C LEU A 89 4.73 -8.64 0.82
N ILE A 90 4.93 -7.86 -0.25
CA ILE A 90 4.35 -6.52 -0.38
C ILE A 90 3.39 -6.54 -1.57
N PRO A 91 2.07 -6.63 -1.33
CA PRO A 91 1.07 -6.51 -2.39
C PRO A 91 0.91 -5.03 -2.78
N MET A 92 0.83 -4.78 -4.08
CA MET A 92 0.65 -3.44 -4.66
C MET A 92 -0.63 -3.43 -5.50
N PRO A 93 -1.63 -2.59 -5.19
CA PRO A 93 -2.79 -2.45 -6.05
C PRO A 93 -2.38 -1.80 -7.38
N ILE A 94 -3.08 -2.12 -8.48
CA ILE A 94 -2.73 -1.66 -9.83
C ILE A 94 -2.46 -0.14 -9.92
N PRO A 95 -3.29 0.76 -9.34
CA PRO A 95 -2.99 2.19 -9.26
C PRO A 95 -1.58 2.50 -8.72
N GLU A 96 -1.17 1.83 -7.64
CA GLU A 96 0.12 2.07 -6.99
C GLU A 96 1.29 1.51 -7.81
N VAL A 97 1.07 0.42 -8.53
CA VAL A 97 2.05 -0.16 -9.48
C VAL A 97 2.36 0.85 -10.59
N PHE A 98 1.34 1.49 -11.17
CA PHE A 98 1.54 2.55 -12.16
C PHE A 98 2.19 3.80 -11.57
N ARG A 99 1.78 4.23 -10.36
CA ARG A 99 2.44 5.36 -9.70
C ARG A 99 3.92 5.08 -9.42
N MET A 100 4.28 3.88 -8.99
CA MET A 100 5.68 3.51 -8.75
C MET A 100 6.52 3.61 -10.04
N ARG A 101 5.96 3.23 -11.20
CA ARG A 101 6.64 3.42 -12.49
C ARG A 101 6.96 4.89 -12.76
N GLU A 102 5.99 5.78 -12.58
CA GLU A 102 6.19 7.22 -12.77
C GLU A 102 7.27 7.77 -11.84
N GLU A 103 7.27 7.32 -10.58
CA GLU A 103 8.29 7.70 -9.60
C GLU A 103 9.68 7.26 -10.05
N LEU A 104 9.84 6.03 -10.52
CA LEU A 104 11.11 5.52 -11.04
C LEU A 104 11.57 6.27 -12.30
N LEU A 105 10.65 6.64 -13.19
CA LEU A 105 10.97 7.45 -14.38
C LEU A 105 11.38 8.88 -14.03
N SER A 106 10.88 9.41 -12.90
CA SER A 106 11.25 10.74 -12.40
C SER A 106 12.58 10.78 -11.63
N MET A 107 13.15 9.62 -11.31
CA MET A 107 14.41 9.50 -10.58
C MET A 107 15.63 9.58 -11.51
N PRO A 108 16.83 9.91 -10.98
CA PRO A 108 18.07 9.76 -11.73
C PRO A 108 18.28 8.31 -12.22
N ASN A 109 18.69 8.15 -13.48
CA ASN A 109 18.87 6.84 -14.14
C ASN A 109 19.67 5.83 -13.30
N LYS A 110 20.72 6.28 -12.59
CA LYS A 110 21.51 5.40 -11.72
C LYS A 110 20.68 4.76 -10.62
N SER A 111 19.77 5.51 -10.01
CA SER A 111 18.90 5.05 -8.92
C SER A 111 17.78 4.16 -9.44
N SER A 112 17.09 4.57 -10.51
CA SER A 112 16.00 3.80 -11.11
C SER A 112 16.49 2.47 -11.70
N ASN A 113 17.61 2.46 -12.43
CA ASN A 113 18.22 1.23 -12.95
C ASN A 113 18.64 0.27 -11.83
N ARG A 114 19.12 0.80 -10.69
CA ARG A 114 19.48 -0.02 -9.53
C ARG A 114 18.24 -0.71 -8.94
N ILE A 115 17.12 0.01 -8.82
CA ILE A 115 15.85 -0.57 -8.34
C ILE A 115 15.35 -1.62 -9.32
N LEU A 116 15.28 -1.29 -10.63
CA LEU A 116 14.82 -2.19 -11.67
C LEU A 116 15.61 -3.51 -11.68
N ARG A 117 16.94 -3.44 -11.68
CA ARG A 117 17.81 -4.62 -11.66
C ARG A 117 17.57 -5.49 -10.42
N ARG A 118 17.36 -4.87 -9.25
CA ARG A 118 17.06 -5.60 -8.01
C ARG A 118 15.69 -6.26 -8.06
N SER A 119 14.68 -5.59 -8.61
CA SER A 119 13.33 -6.15 -8.76
C SER A 119 13.34 -7.36 -9.70
N ILE A 120 13.97 -7.24 -10.88
CA ILE A 120 14.10 -8.36 -11.83
C ILE A 120 14.87 -9.52 -11.20
N ASN A 121 16.00 -9.26 -10.54
CA ASN A 121 16.77 -10.32 -9.89
C ASN A 121 15.96 -11.04 -8.81
N SER A 122 15.20 -10.30 -8.00
CA SER A 122 14.34 -10.88 -6.97
C SER A 122 13.20 -11.68 -7.61
N ALA A 123 12.52 -11.15 -8.63
CA ALA A 123 11.49 -11.87 -9.39
C ALA A 123 12.02 -13.19 -9.98
N VAL A 124 13.20 -13.18 -10.59
CA VAL A 124 13.86 -14.41 -11.13
C VAL A 124 14.14 -15.41 -10.02
N ARG A 125 14.62 -14.97 -8.84
CA ARG A 125 14.87 -15.88 -7.71
C ARG A 125 13.57 -16.46 -7.17
N ILE A 126 12.53 -15.65 -7.04
CA ILE A 126 11.20 -16.10 -6.64
C ILE A 126 10.71 -17.18 -7.61
N LEU A 127 10.67 -16.91 -8.92
CA LEU A 127 10.21 -17.87 -9.93
C LEU A 127 11.03 -19.17 -9.93
N LYS A 128 12.36 -19.10 -9.79
CA LYS A 128 13.21 -20.29 -9.69
C LYS A 128 12.90 -21.15 -8.47
N LYS A 129 12.60 -20.52 -7.32
CA LYS A 129 12.18 -21.23 -6.10
C LYS A 129 10.76 -21.75 -6.25
N THR A 130 9.87 -21.00 -6.90
CA THR A 130 8.49 -21.39 -7.17
C THR A 130 8.40 -22.64 -8.03
N ASN A 131 9.12 -22.67 -9.16
CA ASN A 131 9.14 -23.82 -10.07
C ASN A 131 9.69 -25.10 -9.44
N ARG A 132 10.44 -24.97 -8.34
CA ARG A 132 10.99 -26.10 -7.57
C ARG A 132 10.10 -26.51 -6.40
N SER A 133 9.06 -25.73 -6.10
CA SER A 133 8.15 -25.98 -4.98
C SER A 133 6.97 -26.82 -5.44
N GLU A 134 6.93 -28.07 -5.00
CA GLU A 134 5.80 -28.97 -5.25
C GLU A 134 4.51 -28.48 -4.58
N TYR A 135 4.65 -27.82 -3.42
CA TYR A 135 3.58 -27.14 -2.69
C TYR A 135 2.89 -26.05 -3.52
N LEU A 136 3.62 -25.40 -4.43
CA LEU A 136 3.07 -24.31 -5.22
C LEU A 136 2.33 -24.75 -6.49
N LYS A 137 2.51 -26.00 -6.94
CA LYS A 137 1.79 -26.55 -8.11
C LYS A 137 0.27 -26.54 -7.88
N ASP A 138 -0.16 -26.60 -6.62
CA ASP A 138 -1.55 -26.54 -6.20
C ASP A 138 -1.95 -25.15 -5.63
N PHE A 139 -1.05 -24.17 -5.61
CA PHE A 139 -1.30 -22.88 -4.96
C PHE A 139 -2.36 -22.04 -5.69
N SER A 140 -2.42 -22.19 -7.01
CA SER A 140 -3.36 -21.53 -7.92
C SER A 140 -4.77 -22.14 -7.91
N LYS A 141 -5.01 -23.22 -7.15
CA LYS A 141 -6.35 -23.81 -7.03
C LYS A 141 -7.22 -22.96 -6.09
N PRO A 142 -8.35 -22.40 -6.57
CA PRO A 142 -9.25 -21.60 -5.73
C PRO A 142 -9.69 -22.37 -4.48
N GLY A 143 -9.72 -21.69 -3.32
CA GLY A 143 -10.28 -22.22 -2.08
C GLY A 143 -9.40 -23.17 -1.26
N LYS A 144 -8.15 -23.46 -1.66
CA LYS A 144 -7.26 -24.37 -0.92
C LYS A 144 -6.26 -23.71 0.03
N ASN A 145 -5.89 -22.44 -0.18
CA ASN A 145 -4.78 -21.81 0.56
C ASN A 145 -5.20 -20.51 1.23
N SER A 146 -4.77 -20.32 2.46
CA SER A 146 -5.01 -19.11 3.24
C SER A 146 -3.98 -18.02 2.96
N LEU A 147 -4.28 -16.76 3.29
CA LEU A 147 -3.29 -15.67 3.27
C LEU A 147 -2.05 -15.98 4.15
N ASN A 148 -2.23 -16.77 5.21
CA ASN A 148 -1.14 -17.20 6.08
C ASN A 148 -0.17 -18.14 5.36
N ASP A 149 -0.68 -19.03 4.50
CA ASP A 149 0.12 -19.95 3.70
C ASP A 149 1.00 -19.19 2.70
N LEU A 150 0.43 -18.17 2.06
CA LEU A 150 1.15 -17.32 1.12
C LEU A 150 2.26 -16.53 1.82
N ASN A 151 1.96 -15.96 2.99
CA ASN A 151 2.95 -15.24 3.79
C ASN A 151 4.07 -16.14 4.29
N LYS A 152 3.74 -17.36 4.73
CA LYS A 152 4.74 -18.36 5.16
C LYS A 152 5.65 -18.74 4.00
N TRP A 153 5.07 -19.12 2.86
CA TRP A 153 5.82 -19.47 1.66
C TRP A 153 6.77 -18.34 1.24
N TYR A 154 6.28 -17.10 1.18
CA TYR A 154 7.13 -15.98 0.78
C TYR A 154 8.25 -15.73 1.79
N GLY A 155 7.98 -15.89 3.09
CA GLY A 155 8.99 -15.79 4.14
C GLY A 155 10.14 -16.79 3.98
N GLU A 156 9.85 -18.03 3.59
CA GLU A 156 10.84 -19.08 3.30
C GLU A 156 11.73 -18.75 2.08
N LEU A 157 11.32 -17.79 1.23
CA LEU A 157 12.17 -17.33 0.14
C LEU A 157 13.34 -16.47 0.64
N HIS A 158 13.27 -15.91 1.85
CA HIS A 158 14.27 -14.99 2.41
C HIS A 158 14.66 -13.87 1.42
N GLU A 159 13.69 -13.42 0.60
CA GLU A 159 13.94 -12.38 -0.39
C GLU A 159 13.90 -11.00 0.26
N VAL A 160 15.01 -10.28 0.13
CA VAL A 160 15.10 -8.88 0.57
C VAL A 160 14.44 -7.98 -0.46
N CYS A 161 13.62 -7.05 0.01
CA CYS A 161 12.91 -6.06 -0.78
C CYS A 161 13.89 -5.30 -1.70
N PRO A 162 13.60 -5.24 -3.01
CA PRO A 162 14.40 -4.50 -3.98
C PRO A 162 14.68 -3.03 -3.64
N LEU A 163 13.78 -2.40 -2.87
CA LEU A 163 13.88 -1.00 -2.48
C LEU A 163 14.82 -0.77 -1.27
N LEU A 164 15.26 -1.81 -0.57
CA LEU A 164 16.09 -1.65 0.62
C LEU A 164 17.55 -1.32 0.25
N SER A 165 18.11 -0.24 0.80
CA SER A 165 19.52 0.12 0.67
C SER A 165 20.06 0.72 1.96
N GLY A 166 21.06 0.08 2.58
CA GLY A 166 21.68 0.60 3.81
C GLY A 166 20.69 0.73 4.98
N GLY A 167 19.75 -0.21 5.12
CA GLY A 167 18.74 -0.18 6.18
C GLY A 167 17.55 0.76 5.94
N VAL A 168 17.55 1.52 4.83
CA VAL A 168 16.48 2.47 4.51
C VAL A 168 15.91 2.19 3.12
N CYS A 169 14.60 2.36 2.96
CA CYS A 169 13.95 2.25 1.66
C CYS A 169 14.41 3.41 0.75
N MET A 170 14.84 3.10 -0.48
CA MET A 170 15.21 4.07 -1.51
C MET A 170 14.04 4.97 -1.95
N LEU A 171 12.80 4.53 -1.69
CA LEU A 171 11.55 5.25 -1.92
C LEU A 171 10.81 5.47 -0.60
N TYR A 172 11.50 5.77 0.52
CA TYR A 172 10.84 5.80 1.83
C TYR A 172 9.62 6.74 1.89
N GLU A 173 9.73 7.95 1.33
CA GLU A 173 8.63 8.93 1.28
C GLU A 173 7.52 8.53 0.31
N GLN A 174 7.82 7.67 -0.66
CA GLN A 174 6.90 7.09 -1.63
C GLN A 174 6.65 5.60 -1.37
N ARG A 175 6.92 5.12 -0.15
CA ARG A 175 6.86 3.69 0.14
C ARG A 175 5.44 3.16 -0.12
N PRO A 176 5.32 1.89 -0.54
CA PRO A 176 4.04 1.24 -0.76
C PRO A 176 3.05 1.46 0.38
N ILE A 177 1.77 1.59 0.07
CA ILE A 177 0.71 1.73 1.08
C ILE A 177 0.72 0.53 2.02
N ALA A 178 0.90 -0.69 1.50
CA ALA A 178 1.05 -1.89 2.33
C ALA A 178 2.17 -1.75 3.38
N CYS A 179 3.28 -1.07 3.05
CA CYS A 179 4.36 -0.80 4.00
C CYS A 179 4.04 0.34 4.98
N ARG A 180 3.15 1.28 4.62
CA ARG A 180 2.68 2.35 5.53
C ARG A 180 1.72 1.80 6.57
N GLU A 181 0.85 0.91 6.13
CA GLU A 181 -0.21 0.30 6.94
C GLU A 181 0.32 -0.86 7.80
N HIS A 182 1.54 -1.33 7.56
CA HIS A 182 2.18 -2.34 8.38
C HIS A 182 2.77 -1.74 9.66
N ILE A 183 2.02 -1.83 10.75
CA ILE A 183 2.42 -1.38 12.09
C ILE A 183 2.42 -2.58 13.02
N VAL A 184 3.45 -2.68 13.85
CA VAL A 184 3.55 -3.70 14.89
C VAL A 184 3.57 -3.06 16.27
N THR A 185 3.12 -3.76 17.28
CA THR A 185 3.20 -3.35 18.70
C THR A 185 4.18 -4.25 19.45
N GLY A 186 4.64 -3.79 20.62
CA GLY A 186 5.61 -4.51 21.45
C GLY A 186 7.03 -4.00 21.25
N THR A 187 8.03 -4.88 21.30
CA THR A 187 9.45 -4.48 21.18
C THR A 187 9.98 -4.72 19.77
N ALA A 188 11.02 -3.96 19.38
CA ALA A 188 11.70 -4.17 18.10
C ALA A 188 12.32 -5.58 17.97
N GLU A 189 12.58 -6.25 19.10
CA GLU A 189 13.12 -7.61 19.12
C GLU A 189 12.15 -8.65 18.57
N MET A 190 10.84 -8.43 18.71
CA MET A 190 9.80 -9.32 18.15
C MET A 190 9.79 -9.34 16.62
N CYS A 191 10.43 -8.36 15.97
CA CYS A 191 10.55 -8.29 14.53
C CYS A 191 11.84 -8.93 13.99
N ARG A 192 12.70 -9.52 14.85
CA ARG A 192 13.91 -10.20 14.37
C ARG A 192 13.53 -11.55 13.75
N GLN A 193 14.11 -11.84 12.59
CA GLN A 193 13.80 -13.05 11.80
C GLN A 193 14.20 -14.36 12.50
N ASP A 194 15.07 -14.31 13.50
CA ASP A 194 15.56 -15.46 14.29
C ASP A 194 14.67 -15.82 15.48
N LYS A 195 13.62 -15.04 15.75
CA LYS A 195 12.67 -15.30 16.83
C LYS A 195 11.48 -16.13 16.34
N LEU A 196 11.08 -17.12 17.15
CA LEU A 196 9.86 -17.91 16.94
C LEU A 196 8.57 -17.10 17.18
N SER A 197 8.65 -16.04 17.99
CA SER A 197 7.52 -15.17 18.31
C SER A 197 7.21 -14.22 17.15
N LYS A 198 5.98 -14.27 16.64
CA LYS A 198 5.52 -13.35 15.58
C LYS A 198 5.23 -11.97 16.17
N PRO A 199 5.55 -10.89 15.45
CA PRO A 199 5.19 -9.55 15.89
C PRO A 199 3.66 -9.37 15.87
N ASN A 200 3.14 -8.61 16.83
CA ASN A 200 1.73 -8.27 16.91
C ASN A 200 1.43 -7.18 15.89
N VAL A 201 0.84 -7.55 14.75
CA VAL A 201 0.47 -6.60 13.70
C VAL A 201 -0.86 -5.92 14.05
N VAL A 202 -0.88 -4.59 14.02
CA VAL A 202 -2.10 -3.81 14.24
C VAL A 202 -3.03 -3.98 13.04
N PRO A 203 -4.28 -4.42 13.24
CA PRO A 203 -5.22 -4.57 12.14
C PRO A 203 -5.67 -3.19 11.64
N VAL A 204 -5.26 -2.83 10.42
CA VAL A 204 -5.78 -1.66 9.72
C VAL A 204 -7.12 -2.02 9.09
N ARG A 205 -8.21 -1.61 9.73
CA ARG A 205 -9.59 -1.95 9.31
C ARG A 205 -10.06 -1.22 8.05
N VAL A 206 -9.39 -0.11 7.71
CA VAL A 206 -9.67 0.68 6.51
C VAL A 206 -8.37 0.75 5.71
N SER A 207 -8.13 -0.26 4.88
CA SER A 207 -6.90 -0.36 4.09
C SER A 207 -7.02 0.41 2.77
N MET A 208 -6.03 1.24 2.49
CA MET A 208 -5.94 1.92 1.21
C MET A 208 -5.44 1.02 0.09
N VAL A 209 -4.78 -0.10 0.40
CA VAL A 209 -4.44 -1.15 -0.58
C VAL A 209 -5.73 -1.71 -1.18
N GLU A 210 -6.64 -2.15 -0.31
CA GLU A 210 -7.92 -2.73 -0.73
C GLU A 210 -8.81 -1.69 -1.41
N THR A 211 -8.86 -0.47 -0.87
CA THR A 211 -9.68 0.60 -1.44
C THR A 211 -9.24 0.95 -2.87
N LEU A 212 -7.93 1.04 -3.14
CA LEU A 212 -7.42 1.27 -4.49
C LEU A 212 -7.65 0.08 -5.42
N GLY A 213 -7.52 -1.15 -4.90
CA GLY A 213 -7.79 -2.36 -5.67
C GLY A 213 -9.25 -2.48 -6.10
N GLU A 214 -10.18 -2.27 -5.15
CA GLU A 214 -11.63 -2.26 -5.43
C GLU A 214 -12.01 -1.11 -6.37
N MET A 215 -11.44 0.08 -6.20
CA MET A 215 -11.70 1.21 -7.09
C MET A 215 -11.26 0.90 -8.54
N ALA A 216 -10.05 0.37 -8.73
CA ALA A 216 -9.56 0.00 -10.06
C ALA A 216 -10.44 -1.09 -10.70
N SER A 217 -10.82 -2.11 -9.93
CA SER A 217 -11.74 -3.18 -10.36
C SER A 217 -13.08 -2.62 -10.86
N GLN A 218 -13.70 -1.69 -10.12
CA GLN A 218 -14.97 -1.08 -10.52
C GLN A 218 -14.85 -0.20 -11.77
N ILE A 219 -13.80 0.62 -11.83
CA ILE A 219 -13.54 1.53 -12.96
C ILE A 219 -13.24 0.77 -14.26
N GLU A 220 -12.54 -0.36 -14.16
CA GLU A 220 -12.11 -1.13 -15.32
C GLU A 220 -13.05 -2.29 -15.67
N GLY A 221 -13.99 -2.64 -14.79
CA GLY A 221 -14.86 -3.81 -14.95
C GLY A 221 -14.10 -5.14 -14.84
N THR A 222 -13.07 -5.19 -13.99
CA THR A 222 -12.20 -6.36 -13.80
C THR A 222 -12.29 -6.90 -12.38
N GLU A 223 -11.65 -8.03 -12.10
CA GLU A 223 -11.44 -8.49 -10.72
C GLU A 223 -10.46 -7.57 -9.97
N VAL A 224 -10.45 -7.69 -8.63
CA VAL A 224 -9.47 -6.98 -7.78
C VAL A 224 -8.10 -7.62 -7.97
N GLU A 225 -7.16 -6.83 -8.47
CA GLU A 225 -5.80 -7.27 -8.77
C GLU A 225 -4.76 -6.58 -7.87
N ALA A 226 -3.75 -7.35 -7.45
CA ALA A 226 -2.55 -6.82 -6.80
C ALA A 226 -1.30 -7.55 -7.30
N ILE A 227 -0.21 -6.80 -7.50
CA ILE A 227 1.06 -7.34 -7.96
C ILE A 227 2.06 -7.31 -6.80
N ILE A 228 2.78 -8.41 -6.58
CA ILE A 228 3.82 -8.48 -5.55
C ILE A 228 5.02 -7.64 -6.00
N LEU A 229 5.54 -6.79 -5.12
CA LEU A 229 6.50 -5.71 -5.43
C LEU A 229 7.64 -6.08 -6.40
N PRO A 230 8.38 -7.20 -6.25
CA PRO A 230 9.43 -7.60 -7.19
C PRO A 230 8.97 -7.75 -8.64
N PHE A 231 7.71 -8.13 -8.87
CA PHE A 231 7.14 -8.38 -10.20
C PHE A 231 6.56 -7.14 -10.87
N THR A 232 6.33 -6.05 -10.12
CA THR A 232 5.65 -4.85 -10.61
C THR A 232 6.28 -4.29 -11.87
N GLN A 233 7.61 -4.28 -11.95
CA GLN A 233 8.33 -3.69 -13.07
C GLN A 233 8.17 -4.49 -14.36
N ALA A 234 8.17 -5.82 -14.29
CA ALA A 234 7.93 -6.67 -15.45
C ALA A 234 6.46 -6.53 -15.88
N TRP A 235 5.54 -6.65 -14.93
CA TRP A 235 4.10 -6.57 -15.20
C TRP A 235 3.70 -5.24 -15.86
N VAL A 236 4.27 -4.12 -15.42
CA VAL A 236 3.99 -2.80 -16.01
C VAL A 236 4.43 -2.69 -17.47
N GLN A 237 5.54 -3.33 -17.88
CA GLN A 237 5.99 -3.26 -19.27
C GLN A 237 4.95 -3.89 -20.22
N ASP A 238 4.29 -4.96 -19.77
CA ASP A 238 3.23 -5.64 -20.53
C ASP A 238 1.88 -4.90 -20.45
N ASN A 239 1.77 -3.89 -19.58
CA ASN A 239 0.53 -3.17 -19.26
C ASN A 239 0.67 -1.64 -19.43
N LEU A 240 1.60 -1.16 -20.26
CA LEU A 240 1.81 0.27 -20.49
C LEU A 240 0.55 0.95 -21.04
N TRP A 241 -0.17 0.27 -21.95
CA TRP A 241 -1.43 0.76 -22.49
C TRP A 241 -2.47 1.01 -21.38
N ARG A 242 -2.53 0.14 -20.36
CA ARG A 242 -3.44 0.26 -19.21
C ARG A 242 -3.03 1.41 -18.30
N ALA A 243 -1.74 1.66 -18.15
CA ALA A 243 -1.20 2.78 -17.36
C ALA A 243 -1.59 4.16 -17.93
N GLU A 244 -1.76 4.25 -19.25
CA GLU A 244 -2.04 5.50 -19.97
C GLU A 244 -3.53 5.75 -20.17
N ARG A 245 -4.40 4.78 -19.87
CA ARG A 245 -5.85 4.96 -19.90
C ARG A 245 -6.27 6.04 -18.91
N LYS A 246 -7.32 6.74 -19.30
CA LYS A 246 -7.90 7.84 -18.54
C LYS A 246 -9.39 7.63 -18.32
N TRP A 247 -9.87 8.17 -17.21
CA TRP A 247 -11.27 8.13 -16.80
C TRP A 247 -11.69 9.50 -16.26
N PRO A 248 -13.01 9.79 -16.21
CA PRO A 248 -13.50 11.00 -15.56
C PRO A 248 -13.01 11.09 -14.12
N ALA A 249 -12.24 12.15 -13.81
CA ALA A 249 -11.54 12.26 -12.53
C ALA A 249 -12.51 12.37 -11.34
N MET A 250 -13.63 13.07 -11.53
CA MET A 250 -14.67 13.20 -10.50
C MET A 250 -15.35 11.86 -10.19
N GLU A 251 -15.62 11.05 -11.22
CA GLU A 251 -16.20 9.72 -11.04
C GLU A 251 -15.23 8.79 -10.29
N MET A 252 -13.95 8.80 -10.67
CA MET A 252 -12.90 8.05 -9.99
C MET A 252 -12.82 8.41 -8.50
N VAL A 253 -12.84 9.70 -8.17
CA VAL A 253 -12.83 10.16 -6.78
C VAL A 253 -14.13 9.79 -6.06
N GLY A 254 -15.28 9.89 -6.71
CA GLY A 254 -16.58 9.45 -6.17
C GLY A 254 -16.54 7.98 -5.73
N ILE A 255 -16.20 7.09 -6.65
CA ILE A 255 -16.05 5.63 -6.41
C ILE A 255 -15.08 5.37 -5.26
N PHE A 256 -13.90 6.01 -5.30
CA PHE A 256 -12.90 5.89 -4.25
C PHE A 256 -13.45 6.27 -2.86
N THR A 257 -14.16 7.40 -2.76
CA THR A 257 -14.71 7.86 -1.48
C THR A 257 -15.85 6.99 -0.98
N ASP A 258 -16.68 6.46 -1.86
CA ASP A 258 -17.80 5.58 -1.48
C ASP A 258 -17.30 4.23 -0.97
N ILE A 259 -16.28 3.65 -1.61
CA ILE A 259 -15.61 2.43 -1.12
C ILE A 259 -15.01 2.68 0.27
N LEU A 260 -14.33 3.81 0.45
CA LEU A 260 -13.69 4.15 1.71
C LEU A 260 -14.71 4.32 2.85
N LYS A 261 -15.80 5.04 2.60
CA LYS A 261 -16.92 5.21 3.56
C LYS A 261 -17.56 3.86 3.90
N ARG A 262 -17.84 3.03 2.90
CA ARG A 262 -18.41 1.68 3.10
C ARG A 262 -17.50 0.84 3.99
N LYS A 263 -16.20 0.78 3.71
CA LYS A 263 -15.22 0.03 4.50
C LYS A 263 -15.17 0.51 5.95
N ALA A 264 -15.15 1.82 6.16
CA ALA A 264 -15.16 2.39 7.50
C ALA A 264 -16.45 2.10 8.28
N ASN A 265 -17.61 2.11 7.63
CA ASN A 265 -18.88 1.77 8.28
C ASN A 265 -18.94 0.29 8.69
N THR A 266 -18.30 -0.60 7.93
CA THR A 266 -18.20 -2.04 8.27
C THR A 266 -17.09 -2.36 9.27
N ALA A 267 -16.18 -1.42 9.54
CA ALA A 267 -15.10 -1.61 10.49
C ALA A 267 -15.65 -1.53 11.93
N ASN A 268 -15.57 -2.63 12.69
CA ASN A 268 -15.99 -2.65 14.09
C ASN A 268 -15.26 -1.56 14.91
N PRO A 269 -15.96 -0.87 15.84
CA PRO A 269 -15.47 0.36 16.49
C PRO A 269 -14.35 0.17 17.54
N GLN A 270 -13.93 -1.07 17.86
CA GLN A 270 -12.83 -1.30 18.81
C GLN A 270 -11.88 -2.40 18.30
N PRO A 271 -10.55 -2.21 18.44
CA PRO A 271 -9.62 -3.31 18.32
C PRO A 271 -9.87 -4.26 19.50
N GLN A 272 -10.43 -5.44 19.23
CA GLN A 272 -10.09 -6.59 20.05
C GLN A 272 -8.60 -6.83 19.81
N LEU A 273 -7.76 -6.30 20.68
CA LEU A 273 -6.41 -6.82 20.86
C LEU A 273 -6.61 -8.30 21.13
N VAL A 274 -6.29 -9.14 20.15
CA VAL A 274 -6.28 -10.57 20.36
C VAL A 274 -5.20 -10.78 21.41
N ASN A 275 -5.62 -10.98 22.66
CA ASN A 275 -4.77 -11.46 23.73
C ASN A 275 -4.30 -12.86 23.33
N SER A 276 -3.27 -12.96 22.50
CA SER A 276 -2.52 -14.20 22.34
C SER A 276 -1.48 -14.26 23.47
N TYR A 277 -1.97 -14.40 24.70
CA TYR A 277 -1.23 -15.04 25.77
C TYR A 277 -1.60 -16.52 25.74
N ALA A 278 -0.73 -17.32 25.12
CA ALA A 278 -0.48 -18.74 25.39
C ALA A 278 0.74 -19.18 24.56
#